data_AF-A0A930TAA3-F1
#
_entry.id   AF-A0A930TAA3-F1
#
_cell.length_a   1.000
_cell.length_b   1.000
_cell.length_c   1.000
_cell.angle_alpha   90.00
_cell.angle_beta   90.00
_cell.angle_gamma   90.00
#
_symmetry.space_group_name_H-M   'P 1'
#
loop_
_entity.id
_entity.type
_entity.pdbx_description
1 polymer ?
#
loop_
_entity_poly.entity_id
_entity_poly.type
_entity_poly.pdbx_seq_one_letter_code
_entity_poly.pdbx_strand_id
1 'polypeptide(L)'
;MTQLQHFDQTSQYKLLGAGRSGKVFLVDDQQPLIARKIFYSDTIASIIHTFFFGSPNPYVWNQHAIKCAFYRRKILSALVKYWFDDKLKVAEAISTCWNQEFKAYQMDTEFIRGRHVALQQPCSQKRISELPALVHSIMIPLQKKLIESGFDGLVWQAGRGTPTALNNFLLSSNTPGKSSFVWIDLESGVPALFPLNPLKLFSFYLPKSIKYKRALFDDVDNYKLNKYINNHQINLTEKLGIKQYTQILDYIQKLEYHQQSWKSSNRVYNSIQYQLNKELITQERARWYSAHRLLWYGRETARISTKIIQKFIQLPILIIHKLSKIPYLEFIQNLWKFLTSQKYRLQIAKTYIASRIKYWQDRKHLNVEEAELLQQHLKKEESSEYINDFGVHLGLKLFVKTLEYLLVPLLYVTGLIDEFIFITWLIIGGPIYRQIYTCWRIIQAFFNGKEIPWVAFLVGLIPTIGTLAYPIQIIYSSQGKNKKIAKFIVYDFFTRIGEKIPAWGGEDTQTEHFFNRLAGKLIRK
;
A
#
# COMPACT_ATOMS: atom_id res chain seq x y z
N MET A 1 3.55 13.24 18.38
CA MET A 1 4.06 13.22 16.98
C MET A 1 5.41 13.91 16.97
N THR A 2 6.35 13.41 17.77
CA THR A 2 7.59 14.11 18.10
C THR A 2 8.56 13.06 18.63
N GLN A 3 9.32 12.47 17.70
CA GLN A 3 10.57 11.71 17.88
C GLN A 3 10.99 10.96 16.59
N LEU A 4 10.15 10.95 15.54
CA LEU A 4 10.41 10.16 14.31
C LEU A 4 10.81 10.98 13.06
N GLN A 5 11.09 12.28 13.20
CA GLN A 5 11.47 13.13 12.05
C GLN A 5 12.91 13.66 12.06
N HIS A 6 13.75 13.26 13.02
CA HIS A 6 15.14 13.74 13.11
C HIS A 6 16.22 12.68 12.77
N PHE A 7 15.86 11.54 12.19
CA PHE A 7 16.81 10.43 11.97
C PHE A 7 17.32 10.27 10.53
N ASP A 8 17.03 11.22 9.63
CA ASP A 8 17.41 11.11 8.20
C ASP A 8 18.87 11.53 7.88
N GLN A 9 19.73 11.76 8.88
CA GLN A 9 21.09 12.30 8.63
C GLN A 9 22.27 11.46 9.14
N THR A 10 22.06 10.26 9.68
CA THR A 10 23.18 9.47 10.28
C THR A 10 23.28 8.00 9.86
N SER A 11 22.79 7.57 8.69
CA SER A 11 22.98 6.16 8.31
C SER A 11 23.37 5.95 6.84
N GLN A 12 24.35 5.07 6.61
CA GLN A 12 24.84 4.55 5.31
C GLN A 12 23.77 3.79 4.50
N TYR A 13 22.49 4.02 4.78
CA TYR A 13 21.38 3.23 4.28
C TYR A 13 20.39 4.12 3.54
N LYS A 14 20.16 3.82 2.26
CA LYS A 14 19.12 4.49 1.48
C LYS A 14 17.79 3.75 1.67
N LEU A 15 16.77 4.43 2.20
CA LEU A 15 15.43 3.85 2.32
C LEU A 15 14.85 3.55 0.93
N LEU A 16 14.49 2.29 0.68
CA LEU A 16 13.85 1.83 -0.54
C LEU A 16 12.32 1.83 -0.43
N GLY A 17 11.79 1.51 0.75
CA GLY A 17 10.35 1.46 0.98
C GLY A 17 9.98 1.12 2.43
N ALA A 18 8.74 1.40 2.80
CA ALA A 18 8.19 1.10 4.12
C ALA A 18 6.81 0.44 3.99
N GLY A 19 6.68 -0.77 4.53
CA GLY A 19 5.43 -1.53 4.55
C GLY A 19 4.87 -1.70 5.96
N ARG A 20 3.84 -2.53 6.11
CA ARG A 20 3.25 -2.82 7.43
C ARG A 20 4.12 -3.72 8.33
N SER A 21 5.02 -4.49 7.70
CA SER A 21 5.87 -5.49 8.35
C SER A 21 7.33 -5.05 8.55
N GLY A 22 7.78 -3.99 7.89
CA GLY A 22 9.19 -3.61 7.90
C GLY A 22 9.55 -2.45 6.98
N LYS A 23 10.71 -1.86 7.22
CA LYS A 23 11.36 -0.88 6.32
C LYS A 23 12.45 -1.61 5.57
N VAL A 24 12.60 -1.31 4.29
CA VAL A 24 13.62 -1.89 3.43
C VAL A 24 14.63 -0.82 3.07
N PHE A 25 15.90 -1.13 3.30
CA PHE A 25 17.03 -0.26 3.03
C PHE A 25 17.96 -0.90 1.99
N LEU A 26 18.54 -0.07 1.14
CA LEU A 26 19.67 -0.45 0.29
C LEU A 26 20.95 -0.29 1.10
N VAL A 27 21.76 -1.34 1.10
CA VAL A 27 23.12 -1.33 1.64
C VAL A 27 24.06 -1.22 0.43
N ASP A 28 24.52 0.00 0.14
CA ASP A 28 25.30 0.31 -1.08
C ASP A 28 26.79 -0.08 -0.97
N ASP A 29 27.29 -0.32 0.25
CA ASP A 29 28.71 -0.58 0.52
C ASP A 29 29.13 -2.06 0.29
N GLN A 30 28.27 -2.89 -0.30
CA GLN A 30 28.54 -4.32 -0.55
C GLN A 30 28.24 -4.73 -1.99
N GLN A 31 29.11 -5.55 -2.57
CA GLN A 31 28.87 -6.27 -3.82
C GLN A 31 28.75 -7.77 -3.53
N PRO A 32 27.65 -8.43 -3.91
CA PRO A 32 26.46 -7.87 -4.56
C PRO A 32 25.63 -6.95 -3.65
N LEU A 33 24.85 -6.04 -4.24
CA LEU A 33 23.96 -5.12 -3.51
C LEU A 33 22.92 -5.89 -2.68
N ILE A 34 22.67 -5.40 -1.46
CA ILE A 34 21.77 -6.03 -0.49
C ILE A 34 20.57 -5.13 -0.21
N ALA A 35 19.39 -5.74 -0.21
CA ALA A 35 18.16 -5.17 0.35
C ALA A 35 17.96 -5.70 1.78
N ARG A 36 18.13 -4.81 2.76
CA ARG A 36 17.98 -5.11 4.19
C ARG A 36 16.58 -4.74 4.66
N LYS A 37 15.79 -5.73 5.06
CA LYS A 37 14.46 -5.52 5.66
C LYS A 37 14.57 -5.57 7.17
N ILE A 38 14.33 -4.43 7.82
CA ILE A 38 14.24 -4.33 9.28
C ILE A 38 12.77 -4.43 9.67
N PHE A 39 12.43 -5.43 10.48
CA PHE A 39 11.05 -5.70 10.85
C PHE A 39 10.56 -4.72 11.91
N TYR A 40 9.38 -4.15 11.69
CA TYR A 40 8.67 -3.39 12.70
C TYR A 40 7.18 -3.67 12.56
N SER A 41 6.40 -3.28 13.55
CA SER A 41 4.95 -3.36 13.48
C SER A 41 4.39 -1.96 13.39
N ASP A 42 3.65 -1.65 12.32
CA ASP A 42 2.83 -0.44 12.31
C ASP A 42 1.75 -0.52 13.40
N THR A 43 1.11 0.60 13.72
CA THR A 43 0.14 0.68 14.84
C THR A 43 -1.03 -0.29 14.65
N ILE A 44 -1.57 -0.40 13.43
CA ILE A 44 -2.77 -1.20 13.15
C ILE A 44 -2.41 -2.69 13.19
N ALA A 45 -1.35 -3.10 12.50
CA ALA A 45 -0.82 -4.44 12.54
C ALA A 45 -0.43 -4.84 13.97
N SER A 46 0.13 -3.92 14.76
CA SER A 46 0.48 -4.17 16.16
C SER A 46 -0.75 -4.49 16.99
N ILE A 47 -1.86 -3.77 16.79
CA ILE A 47 -3.13 -4.02 17.48
C ILE A 47 -3.67 -5.39 17.07
N ILE A 48 -3.72 -5.68 15.77
CA ILE A 48 -4.21 -6.96 15.24
C ILE A 48 -3.39 -8.13 15.80
N HIS A 49 -2.06 -8.06 15.75
CA HIS A 49 -1.18 -9.10 16.28
C HIS A 49 -1.30 -9.23 17.79
N THR A 50 -1.40 -8.13 18.53
CA THR A 50 -1.57 -8.17 19.99
C THR A 50 -2.90 -8.85 20.35
N PHE A 51 -3.96 -8.58 19.58
CA PHE A 51 -5.26 -9.20 19.75
C PHE A 51 -5.24 -10.72 19.50
N PHE A 52 -4.53 -11.21 18.48
CA PHE A 52 -4.49 -12.64 18.17
C PHE A 52 -3.42 -13.42 18.95
N PHE A 53 -2.23 -12.83 19.13
CA PHE A 53 -1.03 -13.52 19.59
C PHE A 53 -0.45 -12.98 20.90
N GLY A 54 -1.03 -11.92 21.47
CA GLY A 54 -0.59 -11.31 22.73
C GLY A 54 0.64 -10.38 22.62
N SER A 55 1.20 -10.23 21.42
CA SER A 55 2.35 -9.37 21.14
C SER A 55 2.26 -8.81 19.71
N PRO A 56 3.02 -7.76 19.37
CA PRO A 56 3.15 -7.27 17.99
C PRO A 56 3.77 -8.32 17.05
N ASN A 57 3.92 -7.96 15.77
CA ASN A 57 4.43 -8.86 14.72
C ASN A 57 5.65 -9.68 15.21
N PRO A 58 5.59 -11.02 15.19
CA PRO A 58 6.61 -11.88 15.76
C PRO A 58 7.96 -11.79 15.05
N TYR A 59 8.00 -11.37 13.78
CA TYR A 59 9.27 -11.11 13.08
C TYR A 59 10.08 -10.00 13.74
N VAL A 60 9.48 -9.14 14.56
CA VAL A 60 10.20 -8.08 15.27
C VAL A 60 11.06 -8.64 16.40
N TRP A 61 10.61 -9.69 17.10
CA TRP A 61 11.17 -10.06 18.40
C TRP A 61 11.43 -11.56 18.58
N ASN A 62 10.89 -12.45 17.74
CA ASN A 62 11.01 -13.88 17.90
C ASN A 62 12.04 -14.47 16.91
N GLN A 63 13.13 -15.03 17.44
CA GLN A 63 14.19 -15.64 16.63
C GLN A 63 13.68 -16.80 15.75
N HIS A 64 12.78 -17.63 16.29
CA HIS A 64 12.24 -18.76 15.54
C HIS A 64 11.33 -18.28 14.40
N ALA A 65 10.58 -17.19 14.59
CA ALA A 65 9.76 -16.62 13.52
C ALA A 65 10.62 -16.14 12.35
N ILE A 66 11.70 -15.37 12.61
CA ILE A 66 12.57 -14.89 11.53
C ILE A 66 13.32 -16.03 10.84
N LYS A 67 13.75 -17.06 11.58
CA LYS A 67 14.35 -18.27 11.00
C LYS A 67 13.36 -19.06 10.15
N CYS A 68 12.09 -19.14 10.55
CA CYS A 68 11.03 -19.71 9.71
C CYS A 68 10.91 -18.97 8.38
N ALA A 69 10.86 -17.63 8.40
CA ALA A 69 10.80 -16.84 7.19
C ALA A 69 12.02 -17.08 6.28
N PHE A 70 13.22 -17.15 6.86
CA PHE A 70 14.46 -17.43 6.14
C PHE A 70 14.44 -18.80 5.43
N TYR A 71 14.18 -19.89 6.16
CA TYR A 71 14.18 -21.22 5.56
C TYR A 71 13.03 -21.42 4.57
N ARG A 72 11.86 -20.85 4.86
CA ARG A 72 10.74 -20.84 3.93
C ARG A 72 11.10 -20.16 2.61
N ARG A 73 11.80 -19.02 2.64
CA ARG A 73 12.28 -18.32 1.45
C ARG A 73 13.33 -19.14 0.69
N LYS A 74 14.24 -19.83 1.39
CA LYS A 74 15.21 -20.77 0.76
C LYS A 74 14.51 -21.94 0.06
N ILE A 75 13.53 -22.57 0.71
CA ILE A 75 12.72 -23.65 0.10
C ILE A 75 11.96 -23.14 -1.11
N LEU A 76 11.26 -22.00 -0.97
CA LEU A 76 10.47 -21.43 -2.06
C LEU A 76 11.32 -20.95 -3.23
N SER A 77 12.54 -20.47 -3.00
CA SER A 77 13.48 -20.14 -4.09
C SER A 77 13.71 -21.34 -5.02
N ALA A 78 13.90 -22.53 -4.44
CA ALA A 78 14.07 -23.75 -5.22
C ALA A 78 12.75 -24.24 -5.85
N LEU A 79 11.66 -24.26 -5.09
CA LEU A 79 10.37 -24.72 -5.60
C LEU A 79 9.78 -23.83 -6.69
N VAL A 80 9.95 -22.51 -6.57
CA VAL A 80 9.50 -21.56 -7.59
C VAL A 80 10.29 -21.75 -8.88
N LYS A 81 11.61 -21.97 -8.81
CA LYS A 81 12.42 -22.33 -9.98
C LYS A 81 11.90 -23.62 -10.63
N TYR A 82 11.55 -24.62 -9.84
CA TYR A 82 10.93 -25.85 -10.33
C TYR A 82 9.57 -25.60 -11.01
N TRP A 83 8.70 -24.76 -10.43
CA TRP A 83 7.34 -24.52 -10.94
C TRP A 83 7.26 -23.58 -12.15
N PHE A 84 8.13 -22.58 -12.23
CA PHE A 84 7.99 -21.46 -13.15
C PHE A 84 9.19 -21.23 -14.06
N ASP A 85 10.28 -22.00 -13.91
CA ASP A 85 11.53 -21.77 -14.63
C ASP A 85 11.99 -20.31 -14.45
N ASP A 86 12.35 -19.64 -15.55
CA ASP A 86 12.78 -18.24 -15.54
C ASP A 86 11.63 -17.23 -15.39
N LYS A 87 10.36 -17.67 -15.39
CA LYS A 87 9.21 -16.75 -15.36
C LYS A 87 9.00 -16.12 -13.99
N LEU A 88 9.41 -16.80 -12.92
CA LEU A 88 9.36 -16.30 -11.55
C LEU A 88 10.61 -16.71 -10.79
N LYS A 89 11.24 -15.76 -10.09
CA LYS A 89 12.29 -15.99 -9.09
C LYS A 89 11.81 -15.53 -7.72
N VAL A 90 12.34 -16.07 -6.64
CA VAL A 90 12.22 -15.50 -5.28
C VAL A 90 13.52 -14.77 -4.96
N ALA A 91 13.43 -13.53 -4.47
CA ALA A 91 14.62 -12.78 -4.02
C ALA A 91 15.33 -13.55 -2.91
N GLU A 92 16.61 -13.85 -3.13
CA GLU A 92 17.36 -14.76 -2.27
C GLU A 92 17.49 -14.22 -0.84
N ALA A 93 17.22 -15.08 0.16
CA ALA A 93 17.52 -14.79 1.55
C ALA A 93 19.02 -14.98 1.81
N ILE A 94 19.74 -13.97 2.27
CA ILE A 94 21.18 -14.03 2.51
C ILE A 94 21.44 -14.35 3.98
N SER A 95 20.91 -13.53 4.89
CA SER A 95 21.15 -13.69 6.32
C SER A 95 20.00 -13.12 7.17
N THR A 96 20.04 -13.42 8.47
CA THR A 96 19.16 -12.87 9.49
C THR A 96 19.98 -12.51 10.71
N CYS A 97 19.76 -11.34 11.31
CA CYS A 97 20.39 -10.97 12.57
C CYS A 97 19.50 -10.08 13.43
N TRP A 98 19.88 -9.91 14.68
CA TRP A 98 19.28 -8.91 15.57
C TRP A 98 19.91 -7.55 15.29
N ASN A 99 19.08 -6.54 15.07
CA ASN A 99 19.51 -5.17 14.96
C ASN A 99 19.33 -4.47 16.32
N GLN A 100 20.44 -4.09 16.95
CA GLN A 100 20.43 -3.50 18.27
C GLN A 100 19.85 -2.08 18.29
N GLU A 101 20.10 -1.28 17.25
CA GLU A 101 19.58 0.08 17.13
C GLU A 101 18.04 0.09 17.07
N PHE A 102 17.45 -0.75 16.22
CA PHE A 102 16.01 -0.85 16.06
C PHE A 102 15.35 -1.79 17.10
N LYS A 103 16.16 -2.48 17.92
CA LYS A 103 15.75 -3.56 18.82
C LYS A 103 14.82 -4.54 18.13
N ALA A 104 15.17 -4.96 16.92
CA ALA A 104 14.32 -5.78 16.08
C ALA A 104 15.16 -6.72 15.20
N TYR A 105 14.58 -7.84 14.77
CA TYR A 105 15.26 -8.64 13.75
C TYR A 105 15.25 -7.95 12.39
N GLN A 106 16.27 -8.28 11.61
CA GLN A 106 16.39 -7.93 10.20
C GLN A 106 16.67 -9.17 9.35
N MET A 107 16.35 -9.06 8.06
CA MET A 107 16.69 -10.03 7.04
C MET A 107 17.35 -9.33 5.86
N ASP A 108 18.52 -9.82 5.48
CA ASP A 108 19.24 -9.37 4.30
C ASP A 108 18.85 -10.25 3.10
N THR A 109 18.51 -9.60 1.99
CA THR A 109 18.08 -10.25 0.76
C THR A 109 18.82 -9.69 -0.45
N GLU A 110 18.85 -10.46 -1.53
CA GLU A 110 19.33 -9.97 -2.83
C GLU A 110 18.58 -8.69 -3.23
N PHE A 111 19.32 -7.64 -3.59
CA PHE A 111 18.70 -6.45 -4.17
C PHE A 111 18.28 -6.69 -5.62
N ILE A 112 16.99 -6.50 -5.90
CA ILE A 112 16.42 -6.70 -7.23
C ILE A 112 16.28 -5.37 -7.95
N ARG A 113 16.99 -5.23 -9.07
CA ARG A 113 16.87 -4.09 -9.99
C ARG A 113 15.61 -4.21 -10.88
N GLY A 114 14.45 -4.25 -10.24
CA GLY A 114 13.14 -4.37 -10.92
C GLY A 114 12.29 -3.10 -10.87
N ARG A 115 11.05 -3.24 -11.36
CA ARG A 115 9.97 -2.25 -11.17
C ARG A 115 8.63 -2.95 -11.01
N HIS A 116 7.63 -2.27 -10.47
CA HIS A 116 6.27 -2.80 -10.50
C HIS A 116 5.69 -2.80 -11.92
N VAL A 117 4.61 -3.56 -12.12
CA VAL A 117 3.86 -3.58 -13.38
C VAL A 117 3.27 -2.20 -13.65
N ALA A 118 3.34 -1.74 -14.90
CA ALA A 118 2.95 -0.38 -15.21
C ALA A 118 1.44 -0.16 -15.10
N LEU A 119 1.04 0.99 -14.59
CA LEU A 119 -0.34 1.48 -14.70
C LEU A 119 -0.72 1.76 -16.17
N GLN A 120 -2.01 1.69 -16.48
CA GLN A 120 -2.54 2.15 -17.75
C GLN A 120 -2.41 3.68 -17.83
N GLN A 121 -1.95 4.15 -18.98
CA GLN A 121 -1.59 5.54 -19.23
C GLN A 121 -1.91 5.94 -20.69
N PRO A 122 -1.97 7.24 -21.01
CA PRO A 122 -2.49 7.71 -22.31
C PRO A 122 -1.47 7.77 -23.46
N CYS A 123 -0.17 7.62 -23.18
CA CYS A 123 0.94 7.68 -24.14
C CYS A 123 1.17 6.34 -24.87
N SER A 124 1.05 5.20 -24.19
CA SER A 124 1.33 3.88 -24.78
C SER A 124 0.43 2.79 -24.22
N GLN A 125 0.07 1.84 -25.09
CA GLN A 125 -0.65 0.62 -24.71
C GLN A 125 0.26 -0.60 -24.59
N LYS A 126 1.55 -0.48 -24.93
CA LYS A 126 2.49 -1.62 -25.00
C LYS A 126 2.62 -2.38 -23.67
N ARG A 127 2.44 -1.70 -22.53
CA ARG A 127 2.62 -2.26 -21.18
C ARG A 127 1.33 -2.75 -20.51
N ILE A 128 0.18 -2.66 -21.19
CA ILE A 128 -1.12 -3.07 -20.62
C ILE A 128 -1.17 -4.59 -20.33
N SER A 129 -0.41 -5.39 -21.06
CA SER A 129 -0.33 -6.85 -20.88
C SER A 129 0.46 -7.29 -19.65
N GLU A 130 1.24 -6.41 -19.01
CA GLU A 130 2.09 -6.75 -17.86
C GLU A 130 1.26 -7.23 -16.65
N LEU A 131 0.15 -6.54 -16.35
CA LEU A 131 -0.72 -6.91 -15.23
C LEU A 131 -1.42 -8.27 -15.45
N PRO A 132 -2.09 -8.53 -16.58
CA PRO A 132 -2.61 -9.86 -16.88
C PRO A 132 -1.55 -10.96 -16.84
N ALA A 133 -0.34 -10.69 -17.35
CA ALA A 133 0.76 -11.65 -17.30
C ALA A 133 1.14 -12.00 -15.85
N LEU A 134 1.29 -11.00 -14.98
CA LEU A 134 1.57 -11.23 -13.56
C LEU A 134 0.42 -11.99 -12.87
N VAL A 135 -0.83 -11.55 -13.05
CA VAL A 135 -1.97 -12.13 -12.32
C VAL A 135 -2.28 -13.56 -12.79
N HIS A 136 -2.43 -13.76 -14.11
CA HIS A 136 -2.90 -15.03 -14.66
C HIS A 136 -1.79 -16.05 -14.88
N SER A 137 -0.59 -15.61 -15.28
CA SER A 137 0.51 -16.54 -15.54
C SER A 137 1.34 -16.85 -14.30
N ILE A 138 1.34 -15.97 -13.28
CA ILE A 138 2.16 -16.13 -12.08
C ILE A 138 1.30 -16.28 -10.82
N MET A 139 0.58 -15.24 -10.40
CA MET A 139 -0.04 -15.20 -9.07
C MET A 139 -1.09 -16.31 -8.86
N ILE A 140 -1.99 -16.53 -9.82
CA ILE A 140 -3.03 -17.57 -9.71
C ILE A 140 -2.42 -18.98 -9.69
N PRO A 141 -1.53 -19.36 -10.63
CA PRO A 141 -0.82 -20.64 -10.55
C PRO A 141 0.00 -20.80 -9.27
N LEU A 142 0.67 -19.74 -8.82
CA LEU A 142 1.48 -19.75 -7.60
C LEU A 142 0.61 -20.03 -6.37
N GLN A 143 -0.57 -19.42 -6.26
CA GLN A 143 -1.53 -19.74 -5.21
C GLN A 143 -1.88 -21.24 -5.18
N LYS A 144 -2.12 -21.86 -6.34
CA LYS A 144 -2.40 -23.31 -6.42
C LYS A 144 -1.20 -24.12 -5.94
N LYS A 145 0.01 -23.80 -6.44
CA LYS A 145 1.25 -24.50 -6.06
C LYS A 145 1.58 -24.36 -4.57
N LEU A 146 1.37 -23.19 -3.98
CA LEU A 146 1.54 -22.98 -2.54
C LEU A 146 0.55 -23.82 -1.73
N ILE A 147 -0.72 -23.91 -2.16
CA ILE A 147 -1.71 -24.77 -1.52
C ILE A 147 -1.32 -26.25 -1.65
N GLU A 148 -0.95 -26.69 -2.85
CA GLU A 148 -0.54 -28.07 -3.16
C GLU A 148 0.69 -28.51 -2.34
N SER A 149 1.65 -27.62 -2.12
CA SER A 149 2.88 -27.89 -1.37
C SER A 149 2.79 -27.58 0.13
N GLY A 150 1.67 -27.06 0.62
CA GLY A 150 1.43 -26.87 2.06
C GLY A 150 1.81 -25.51 2.64
N PHE A 151 2.16 -24.51 1.84
CA PHE A 151 2.42 -23.14 2.31
C PHE A 151 1.12 -22.35 2.53
N ASP A 152 0.22 -22.87 3.37
CA ASP A 152 -1.14 -22.37 3.57
C ASP A 152 -1.18 -20.87 3.94
N GLY A 153 -0.26 -20.41 4.80
CA GLY A 153 -0.20 -19.02 5.24
C GLY A 153 0.29 -18.03 4.17
N LEU A 154 1.05 -18.49 3.17
CA LEU A 154 1.68 -17.63 2.16
C LEU A 154 0.82 -17.40 0.94
N VAL A 155 -0.26 -18.17 0.80
CA VAL A 155 -1.23 -17.97 -0.28
C VAL A 155 -1.80 -16.54 -0.26
N TRP A 156 -1.84 -15.92 0.92
CA TRP A 156 -2.15 -14.52 1.13
C TRP A 156 -1.16 -13.57 0.42
N GLN A 157 0.15 -13.84 0.55
CA GLN A 157 1.23 -13.07 -0.09
C GLN A 157 1.30 -13.28 -1.62
N ALA A 158 0.68 -14.35 -2.13
CA ALA A 158 0.46 -14.58 -3.56
C ALA A 158 -0.87 -14.00 -4.08
N GLY A 159 -1.64 -13.30 -3.23
CA GLY A 159 -2.81 -12.50 -3.62
C GLY A 159 -4.17 -13.20 -3.56
N ARG A 160 -4.31 -14.31 -2.84
CA ARG A 160 -5.63 -14.94 -2.69
C ARG A 160 -6.56 -14.10 -1.82
N GLY A 161 -7.38 -13.26 -2.46
CA GLY A 161 -8.28 -12.34 -1.75
C GLY A 161 -7.58 -11.10 -1.20
N THR A 162 -6.31 -10.89 -1.51
CA THR A 162 -5.50 -9.77 -0.98
C THR A 162 -4.94 -8.95 -2.13
N PRO A 163 -5.55 -7.80 -2.44
CA PRO A 163 -5.10 -6.98 -3.58
C PRO A 163 -3.74 -6.34 -3.34
N THR A 164 -3.30 -6.20 -2.09
CA THR A 164 -1.99 -5.60 -1.79
C THR A 164 -0.84 -6.48 -2.27
N ALA A 165 -1.03 -7.80 -2.37
CA ALA A 165 0.02 -8.75 -2.74
C ALA A 165 0.67 -8.52 -4.12
N LEU A 166 0.07 -7.71 -4.99
CA LEU A 166 0.69 -7.35 -6.27
C LEU A 166 2.03 -6.62 -6.07
N ASN A 167 2.15 -5.80 -5.02
CA ASN A 167 3.37 -5.07 -4.71
C ASN A 167 4.52 -5.97 -4.23
N ASN A 168 4.25 -7.24 -3.93
CA ASN A 168 5.28 -8.22 -3.59
C ASN A 168 6.05 -8.70 -4.83
N PHE A 169 5.62 -8.32 -6.04
CA PHE A 169 6.22 -8.75 -7.29
C PHE A 169 6.84 -7.58 -8.05
N LEU A 170 8.06 -7.78 -8.51
CA LEU A 170 8.77 -6.88 -9.42
C LEU A 170 8.92 -7.54 -10.78
N LEU A 171 8.71 -6.78 -11.84
CA LEU A 171 9.10 -7.12 -13.21
C LEU A 171 10.61 -6.85 -13.35
N SER A 172 11.38 -7.90 -13.63
CA SER A 172 12.84 -7.81 -13.78
C SER A 172 13.27 -7.73 -15.25
N SER A 173 12.54 -8.41 -16.14
CA SER A 173 12.77 -8.32 -17.58
C SER A 173 11.43 -8.38 -18.32
N ASN A 174 11.33 -7.59 -19.39
CA ASN A 174 10.15 -7.56 -20.24
C ASN A 174 10.58 -7.56 -21.71
N THR A 175 10.92 -8.75 -22.21
CA THR A 175 11.14 -8.98 -23.64
C THR A 175 9.82 -9.38 -24.30
N PRO A 176 9.57 -9.06 -25.58
CA PRO A 176 8.37 -9.48 -26.29
C PRO A 176 8.14 -10.99 -26.14
N GLY A 177 7.02 -11.39 -25.53
CA GLY A 177 6.65 -12.79 -25.30
C GLY A 177 7.26 -13.46 -24.06
N LYS A 178 8.23 -12.84 -23.36
CA LYS A 178 8.84 -13.40 -22.12
C LYS A 178 9.00 -12.28 -21.08
N SER A 179 8.07 -12.23 -20.12
CA SER A 179 8.16 -11.38 -18.92
C SER A 179 8.63 -12.23 -17.74
N SER A 180 9.65 -11.78 -17.02
CA SER A 180 10.16 -12.44 -15.81
C SER A 180 9.90 -11.58 -14.58
N PHE A 181 9.39 -12.22 -13.54
CA PHE A 181 9.03 -11.59 -12.29
C PHE A 181 9.89 -12.07 -11.13
N VAL A 182 10.03 -11.25 -10.10
CA VAL A 182 10.70 -11.60 -8.85
C VAL A 182 9.76 -11.34 -7.68
N TRP A 183 9.54 -12.36 -6.86
CA TRP A 183 8.77 -12.28 -5.63
C TRP A 183 9.71 -11.84 -4.49
N ILE A 184 9.53 -10.61 -3.99
CA ILE A 184 10.46 -9.94 -3.07
C ILE A 184 10.01 -9.99 -1.60
N ASP A 185 8.71 -10.06 -1.32
CA ASP A 185 8.16 -10.05 0.04
C ASP A 185 7.27 -11.28 0.30
N LEU A 186 7.74 -12.15 1.20
CA LEU A 186 7.12 -13.41 1.57
C LEU A 186 6.67 -13.41 3.04
N GLU A 187 6.86 -12.31 3.76
CA GLU A 187 6.60 -12.21 5.19
C GLU A 187 5.38 -11.34 5.46
N SER A 188 4.34 -11.96 6.04
CA SER A 188 3.09 -11.26 6.28
C SER A 188 3.22 -10.18 7.36
N GLY A 189 2.62 -9.02 7.09
CA GLY A 189 2.45 -7.95 8.09
C GLY A 189 1.29 -8.19 9.05
N VAL A 190 0.27 -8.94 8.62
CA VAL A 190 -0.95 -9.24 9.39
C VAL A 190 -1.43 -10.66 9.12
N PRO A 191 -2.18 -11.29 10.05
CA PRO A 191 -2.89 -12.53 9.80
C PRO A 191 -3.81 -12.44 8.58
N ALA A 192 -3.98 -13.56 7.90
CA ALA A 192 -4.75 -13.68 6.67
C ALA A 192 -6.27 -13.74 6.95
N LEU A 193 -6.81 -12.74 7.65
CA LEU A 193 -8.20 -12.72 8.15
C LEU A 193 -9.06 -11.60 7.58
N PHE A 194 -8.51 -10.75 6.71
CA PHE A 194 -9.23 -9.59 6.15
C PHE A 194 -9.18 -9.55 4.61
N PRO A 195 -9.47 -10.66 3.90
CA PRO A 195 -9.46 -10.63 2.44
C PRO A 195 -10.53 -9.67 1.94
N LEU A 196 -10.24 -8.96 0.85
CA LEU A 196 -11.22 -8.10 0.17
C LEU A 196 -12.45 -8.92 -0.29
N ASN A 197 -12.25 -10.20 -0.62
CA ASN A 197 -13.32 -11.12 -0.98
C ASN A 197 -13.73 -11.98 0.24
N PRO A 198 -14.90 -11.74 0.86
CA PRO A 198 -15.37 -12.50 2.03
C PRO A 198 -15.50 -14.00 1.76
N LEU A 199 -15.82 -14.42 0.52
CA LEU A 199 -15.89 -15.84 0.19
C LEU A 199 -14.54 -16.54 0.41
N LYS A 200 -13.41 -15.85 0.21
CA LYS A 200 -12.08 -16.43 0.47
C LYS A 200 -11.80 -16.56 1.97
N LEU A 201 -12.38 -15.71 2.81
CA LEU A 201 -12.32 -15.84 4.27
C LEU A 201 -12.95 -17.17 4.68
N PHE A 202 -14.20 -17.41 4.28
CA PHE A 202 -14.95 -18.59 4.69
C PHE A 202 -14.51 -19.88 3.98
N SER A 203 -14.14 -19.83 2.69
CA SER A 203 -13.76 -21.03 1.93
C SER A 203 -12.31 -21.49 2.14
N PHE A 204 -11.43 -20.65 2.70
CA PHE A 204 -10.02 -20.99 2.83
C PHE A 204 -9.43 -20.57 4.18
N TYR A 205 -9.45 -19.28 4.49
CA TYR A 205 -8.69 -18.76 5.64
C TYR A 205 -9.24 -19.21 7.00
N LEU A 206 -10.56 -19.23 7.16
CA LEU A 206 -11.20 -19.67 8.39
C LEU A 206 -11.04 -21.19 8.60
N PRO A 207 -11.31 -22.08 7.62
CA PRO A 207 -11.02 -23.50 7.73
C PRO A 207 -9.55 -23.80 8.09
N LYS A 208 -8.61 -23.08 7.49
CA LYS A 208 -7.18 -23.22 7.82
C LYS A 208 -6.86 -22.73 9.22
N SER A 209 -7.46 -21.61 9.65
CA SER A 209 -7.32 -21.12 11.02
C SER A 209 -7.84 -22.13 12.05
N ILE A 210 -8.96 -22.81 11.75
CA ILE A 210 -9.51 -23.90 12.58
C ILE A 210 -8.54 -25.07 12.62
N LYS A 211 -8.02 -25.52 11.46
CA LYS A 211 -7.02 -26.60 11.37
C LYS A 211 -5.80 -26.33 12.26
N TYR A 212 -5.26 -25.11 12.24
CA TYR A 212 -4.09 -24.74 13.04
C TYR A 212 -4.44 -24.30 14.47
N LYS A 213 -5.73 -24.20 14.81
CA LYS A 213 -6.26 -23.71 16.10
C LYS A 213 -5.75 -22.30 16.46
N ARG A 214 -5.54 -21.45 15.46
CA ARG A 214 -5.06 -20.06 15.60
C ARG A 214 -5.35 -19.26 14.33
N ALA A 215 -5.28 -17.93 14.43
CA ALA A 215 -5.32 -17.07 13.24
C ALA A 215 -4.21 -17.47 12.25
N LEU A 216 -4.59 -17.76 11.00
CA LEU A 216 -3.62 -18.16 9.96
C LEU A 216 -2.61 -17.03 9.71
N PHE A 217 -1.34 -17.30 9.94
CA PHE A 217 -0.26 -16.35 9.77
C PHE A 217 1.02 -17.08 9.37
N ASP A 218 1.31 -17.12 8.07
CA ASP A 218 2.53 -17.69 7.52
C ASP A 218 2.80 -19.16 7.94
N ASP A 219 1.76 -19.91 8.29
CA ASP A 219 1.82 -21.33 8.66
C ASP A 219 2.13 -22.21 7.42
N VAL A 220 2.97 -23.21 7.63
CA VAL A 220 3.33 -24.25 6.65
C VAL A 220 2.90 -25.61 7.19
N ASP A 221 2.20 -26.39 6.38
CA ASP A 221 1.89 -27.79 6.65
C ASP A 221 3.11 -28.66 6.31
N ASN A 222 3.95 -28.94 7.31
CA ASN A 222 5.17 -29.71 7.12
C ASN A 222 4.90 -31.12 6.58
N TYR A 223 3.81 -31.77 7.00
CA TYR A 223 3.45 -33.09 6.49
C TYR A 223 3.12 -33.02 5.00
N LYS A 224 2.30 -32.05 4.60
CA LYS A 224 1.96 -31.84 3.19
C LYS A 224 3.17 -31.43 2.36
N LEU A 225 4.05 -30.61 2.90
CA LEU A 225 5.30 -30.19 2.25
C LEU A 225 6.23 -31.39 2.01
N ASN A 226 6.51 -32.19 3.06
CA ASN A 226 7.32 -33.40 2.92
C ASN A 226 6.72 -34.37 1.90
N LYS A 227 5.40 -34.62 1.98
CA LYS A 227 4.70 -35.46 0.99
C LYS A 227 4.85 -34.91 -0.43
N TYR A 228 4.71 -33.60 -0.62
CA TYR A 228 4.88 -32.96 -1.92
C TYR A 228 6.30 -33.15 -2.48
N ILE A 229 7.34 -32.94 -1.66
CA ILE A 229 8.73 -33.11 -2.07
C ILE A 229 9.03 -34.57 -2.44
N ASN A 230 8.56 -35.52 -1.64
CA ASN A 230 8.76 -36.95 -1.90
C ASN A 230 8.07 -37.39 -3.19
N ASN A 231 6.83 -36.98 -3.40
CA ASN A 231 6.08 -37.29 -4.62
C ASN A 231 6.71 -36.71 -5.90
N HIS A 232 7.55 -35.67 -5.77
CA HIS A 232 8.23 -35.01 -6.88
C HIS A 232 9.75 -35.21 -6.87
N GLN A 233 10.27 -36.19 -6.12
CA GLN A 233 11.71 -36.39 -5.92
C GLN A 233 12.48 -36.51 -7.24
N ILE A 234 12.01 -37.36 -8.17
CA ILE A 234 12.67 -37.60 -9.46
C ILE A 234 12.77 -36.28 -10.23
N ASN A 235 11.63 -35.65 -10.50
CA ASN A 235 11.56 -34.41 -11.27
C ASN A 235 12.34 -33.25 -10.61
N LEU A 236 12.32 -33.16 -9.27
CA LEU A 236 13.08 -32.15 -8.54
C LEU A 236 14.58 -32.40 -8.66
N THR A 237 15.02 -33.65 -8.57
CA THR A 237 16.43 -34.02 -8.69
C THR A 237 16.94 -33.79 -10.11
N GLU A 238 16.16 -34.16 -11.13
CA GLU A 238 16.49 -33.89 -12.53
C GLU A 238 16.62 -32.39 -12.83
N LYS A 239 15.69 -31.58 -12.32
CA LYS A 239 15.62 -30.15 -12.64
C LYS A 239 16.55 -29.26 -11.80
N LEU A 240 16.75 -29.59 -10.53
CA LEU A 240 17.53 -28.78 -9.58
C LEU A 240 18.90 -29.38 -9.24
N GLY A 241 19.10 -30.67 -9.52
CA GLY A 241 20.27 -31.43 -9.11
C GLY A 241 20.14 -31.99 -7.68
N ILE A 242 20.82 -33.11 -7.45
CA ILE A 242 20.78 -33.84 -6.17
C ILE A 242 21.19 -32.96 -4.97
N LYS A 243 22.21 -32.10 -5.16
CA LYS A 243 22.70 -31.21 -4.10
C LYS A 243 21.62 -30.25 -3.62
N GLN A 244 20.88 -29.62 -4.55
CA GLN A 244 19.83 -28.68 -4.18
C GLN A 244 18.63 -29.41 -3.57
N TYR A 245 18.29 -30.61 -4.06
CA TYR A 245 17.27 -31.45 -3.45
C TYR A 245 17.59 -31.79 -1.99
N THR A 246 18.80 -32.24 -1.69
CA THR A 246 19.24 -32.54 -0.31
C THR A 246 19.20 -31.29 0.58
N GLN A 247 19.58 -30.12 0.06
CA GLN A 247 19.47 -28.86 0.79
C GLN A 247 18.02 -28.49 1.13
N ILE A 248 17.07 -28.74 0.22
CA ILE A 248 15.63 -28.51 0.49
C ILE A 248 15.17 -29.36 1.67
N LEU A 249 15.57 -30.64 1.72
CA LEU A 249 15.21 -31.54 2.81
C LEU A 249 15.76 -31.04 4.16
N ASP A 250 17.02 -30.61 4.21
CA ASP A 250 17.62 -30.00 5.41
C ASP A 250 16.88 -28.71 5.83
N TYR A 251 16.54 -27.84 4.87
CA TYR A 251 15.78 -26.63 5.17
C TYR A 251 14.37 -26.93 5.68
N ILE A 252 13.72 -28.00 5.22
CA ILE A 252 12.39 -28.42 5.71
C ILE A 252 12.48 -28.86 7.17
N GLN A 253 13.49 -29.65 7.54
CA GLN A 253 13.70 -30.06 8.93
C GLN A 253 13.94 -28.85 9.85
N LYS A 254 14.77 -27.90 9.39
CA LYS A 254 15.02 -26.65 10.14
C LYS A 254 13.77 -25.77 10.23
N LEU A 255 13.01 -25.65 9.15
CA LEU A 255 11.73 -24.93 9.14
C LEU A 255 10.75 -25.55 10.14
N GLU A 256 10.63 -26.88 10.15
CA GLU A 256 9.76 -27.61 11.05
C GLU A 256 10.10 -27.35 12.51
N TYR A 257 11.38 -27.50 12.87
CA TYR A 257 11.87 -27.22 14.22
C TYR A 257 11.51 -25.78 14.66
N HIS A 258 11.89 -24.77 13.86
CA HIS A 258 11.63 -23.38 14.23
C HIS A 258 10.13 -23.07 14.24
N GLN A 259 9.33 -23.64 13.34
CA GLN A 259 7.90 -23.40 13.31
C GLN A 259 7.23 -23.99 14.55
N GLN A 260 7.63 -25.19 14.99
CA GLN A 260 7.12 -25.80 16.20
C GLN A 260 7.45 -24.95 17.45
N SER A 261 8.70 -24.47 17.58
CA SER A 261 9.09 -23.59 18.69
C SER A 261 8.32 -22.27 18.69
N TRP A 262 8.16 -21.65 17.52
CA TRP A 262 7.43 -20.39 17.40
C TRP A 262 5.94 -20.58 17.69
N LYS A 263 5.29 -21.56 17.07
CA LYS A 263 3.83 -21.72 17.06
C LYS A 263 3.27 -22.42 18.31
N SER A 264 4.11 -23.06 19.11
CA SER A 264 3.73 -23.63 20.41
C SER A 264 3.66 -22.57 21.53
N SER A 265 4.23 -21.39 21.29
CA SER A 265 4.29 -20.31 22.28
C SER A 265 2.91 -19.70 22.56
N ASN A 266 2.54 -19.60 23.84
CA ASN A 266 1.27 -19.03 24.25
C ASN A 266 1.29 -17.48 24.27
N ARG A 267 0.11 -16.86 24.33
CA ARG A 267 -0.07 -15.40 24.27
C ARG A 267 0.67 -14.64 25.37
N VAL A 268 0.65 -15.13 26.61
CA VAL A 268 1.30 -14.47 27.75
C VAL A 268 2.81 -14.50 27.59
N TYR A 269 3.35 -15.67 27.27
CA TYR A 269 4.78 -15.84 26.99
C TYR A 269 5.25 -14.90 25.89
N ASN A 270 4.53 -14.84 24.76
CA ASN A 270 4.85 -13.94 23.66
C ASN A 270 4.89 -12.47 24.10
N SER A 271 3.91 -12.05 24.90
CA SER A 271 3.82 -10.70 25.44
C SER A 271 5.02 -10.35 26.33
N ILE A 272 5.40 -11.26 27.23
CA ILE A 272 6.54 -11.10 28.14
C ILE A 272 7.85 -11.04 27.35
N GLN A 273 8.08 -11.99 26.43
CA GLN A 273 9.30 -12.05 25.62
C GLN A 273 9.45 -10.83 24.72
N TYR A 274 8.35 -10.33 24.15
CA TYR A 274 8.38 -9.06 23.41
C TYR A 274 8.86 -7.90 24.28
N GLN A 275 8.33 -7.76 25.50
CA GLN A 275 8.69 -6.67 26.40
C GLN A 275 10.14 -6.80 26.90
N LEU A 276 10.61 -8.03 27.13
CA LEU A 276 11.99 -8.33 27.48
C LEU A 276 12.95 -7.96 26.34
N ASN A 277 12.65 -8.37 25.10
CA ASN A 277 13.49 -8.06 23.94
C ASN A 277 13.49 -6.56 23.58
N LYS A 278 12.48 -5.82 24.04
CA LYS A 278 12.45 -4.35 23.97
C LYS A 278 13.13 -3.67 25.17
N GLU A 279 13.68 -4.45 26.11
CA GLU A 279 14.32 -3.99 27.34
C GLU A 279 13.38 -3.17 28.24
N LEU A 280 12.07 -3.44 28.14
CA LEU A 280 11.03 -2.78 28.94
C LEU A 280 10.79 -3.49 30.28
N ILE A 281 11.32 -4.71 30.43
CA ILE A 281 11.37 -5.49 31.67
C ILE A 281 12.73 -6.20 31.75
N THR A 282 13.18 -6.49 32.96
CA THR A 282 14.39 -7.28 33.22
C THR A 282 14.09 -8.78 33.15
N GLN A 283 15.14 -9.60 33.06
CA GLN A 283 15.03 -11.06 33.04
C GLN A 283 14.32 -11.60 34.30
N GLU A 284 14.60 -11.02 35.47
CA GLU A 284 13.96 -11.39 36.73
C GLU A 284 12.46 -11.11 36.72
N ARG A 285 12.05 -9.92 36.25
CA ARG A 285 10.64 -9.56 36.11
C ARG A 285 9.94 -10.47 35.10
N ALA A 286 10.60 -10.81 33.99
CA ALA A 286 10.05 -11.75 33.01
C ALA A 286 9.79 -13.13 33.62
N ARG A 287 10.72 -13.66 34.43
CA ARG A 287 10.53 -14.91 35.18
C ARG A 287 9.38 -14.81 36.18
N TRP A 288 9.31 -13.72 36.94
CA TRP A 288 8.25 -13.51 37.92
C TRP A 288 6.86 -13.45 37.28
N TYR A 289 6.68 -12.68 36.19
CA TYR A 289 5.42 -12.62 35.46
C TYR A 289 5.06 -13.91 34.73
N SER A 290 6.05 -14.73 34.36
CA SER A 290 5.79 -16.07 33.79
C SER A 290 5.10 -16.98 34.81
N ALA A 291 5.44 -16.83 36.10
CA ALA A 291 4.78 -17.52 37.21
C ALA A 291 3.42 -16.87 37.58
N HIS A 292 3.30 -15.53 37.48
CA HIS A 292 2.12 -14.78 37.91
C HIS A 292 1.32 -14.16 36.74
N ARG A 293 0.64 -15.02 35.97
CA ARG A 293 -0.03 -14.62 34.71
C ARG A 293 -1.14 -13.57 34.90
N LEU A 294 -1.91 -13.63 35.98
CA LEU A 294 -2.99 -12.65 36.23
C LEU A 294 -2.43 -11.23 36.45
N LEU A 295 -1.30 -11.12 37.15
CA LEU A 295 -0.62 -9.85 37.38
C LEU A 295 -0.03 -9.28 36.09
N TRP A 296 0.38 -10.14 35.16
CA TRP A 296 0.76 -9.70 33.80
C TRP A 296 -0.40 -9.05 33.06
N TYR A 297 -1.58 -9.68 33.06
CA TYR A 297 -2.77 -9.12 32.43
C TYR A 297 -3.16 -7.77 33.04
N GLY A 298 -3.15 -7.66 34.38
CA GLY A 298 -3.42 -6.40 35.06
C GLY A 298 -2.45 -5.28 34.67
N ARG A 299 -1.15 -5.61 34.51
CA ARG A 299 -0.16 -4.64 34.03
C ARG A 299 -0.43 -4.20 32.59
N GLU A 300 -0.72 -5.13 31.69
CA GLU A 300 -0.95 -4.81 30.27
C GLU A 300 -2.23 -4.01 30.06
N THR A 301 -3.31 -4.31 30.80
CA THR A 301 -4.54 -3.52 30.76
C THR A 301 -4.31 -2.10 31.27
N ALA A 302 -3.65 -1.93 32.42
CA ALA A 302 -3.31 -0.60 32.95
C ALA A 302 -2.45 0.22 31.95
N ARG A 303 -1.50 -0.42 31.28
CA ARG A 303 -0.66 0.21 30.25
C ARG A 303 -1.47 0.65 29.03
N ILE A 304 -2.46 -0.12 28.60
CA ILE A 304 -3.31 0.24 27.47
C ILE A 304 -4.24 1.40 27.87
N SER A 305 -4.88 1.31 29.03
CA SER A 305 -5.80 2.34 29.53
C SER A 305 -5.11 3.70 29.69
N THR A 306 -3.91 3.72 30.29
CA THR A 306 -3.11 4.96 30.43
C THR A 306 -2.77 5.60 29.08
N LYS A 307 -2.38 4.80 28.08
CA LYS A 307 -2.12 5.30 26.71
C LYS A 307 -3.36 5.86 26.03
N ILE A 308 -4.52 5.23 26.23
CA ILE A 308 -5.79 5.69 25.67
C ILE A 308 -6.16 7.04 26.29
N ILE A 309 -6.14 7.15 27.61
CA ILE A 309 -6.45 8.40 28.34
C ILE A 309 -5.51 9.54 27.90
N GLN A 310 -4.19 9.28 27.83
CA GLN A 310 -3.22 10.27 27.36
C GLN A 310 -3.52 10.75 25.94
N LYS A 311 -3.89 9.85 25.03
CA LYS A 311 -4.26 10.23 23.65
C LYS A 311 -5.54 11.07 23.60
N PHE A 312 -6.55 10.73 24.40
CA PHE A 312 -7.79 11.51 24.48
C PHE A 312 -7.54 12.93 24.97
N ILE A 313 -6.64 13.13 25.93
CA ILE A 313 -6.26 14.47 26.43
C ILE A 313 -5.40 15.24 25.41
N GLN A 314 -4.48 14.56 24.73
CA GLN A 314 -3.56 15.21 23.78
C GLN A 314 -4.22 15.57 22.45
N LEU A 315 -5.26 14.84 22.02
CA LEU A 315 -5.87 15.02 20.70
C LEU A 315 -6.47 16.44 20.52
N PRO A 316 -7.26 16.99 21.47
CA PRO A 316 -7.73 18.39 21.39
C PRO A 316 -6.58 19.40 21.31
N ILE A 317 -5.55 19.22 22.13
CA ILE A 317 -4.38 20.11 22.16
C ILE A 317 -3.66 20.10 20.81
N LEU A 318 -3.47 18.92 20.22
CA LEU A 318 -2.87 18.78 18.90
C LEU A 318 -3.69 19.43 17.79
N ILE A 319 -5.02 19.35 17.87
CA ILE A 319 -5.93 20.01 16.92
C ILE A 319 -5.81 21.53 17.05
N ILE A 320 -5.88 22.07 18.26
CA ILE A 320 -5.75 23.51 18.54
C ILE A 320 -4.38 24.04 18.09
N HIS A 321 -3.30 23.31 18.40
CA HIS A 321 -1.94 23.69 17.97
C HIS A 321 -1.77 23.67 16.45
N LYS A 322 -2.42 22.72 15.77
CA LYS A 322 -2.39 22.64 14.31
C LYS A 322 -3.19 23.77 13.67
N LEU A 323 -4.32 24.16 14.25
CA LEU A 323 -5.15 25.27 13.78
C LEU A 323 -4.49 26.63 14.03
N SER A 324 -3.88 26.85 15.19
CA SER A 324 -3.18 28.12 15.50
C SER A 324 -1.96 28.38 14.61
N LYS A 325 -1.35 27.34 14.04
CA LYS A 325 -0.22 27.45 13.12
C LYS A 325 -0.59 27.75 11.67
N ILE A 326 -1.87 27.84 11.33
CA ILE A 326 -2.28 28.18 9.97
C ILE A 326 -2.03 29.68 9.76
N PRO A 327 -1.22 30.10 8.76
CA PRO A 327 -1.04 31.51 8.45
C PRO A 327 -2.32 32.04 7.78
N TYR A 328 -3.31 32.42 8.58
CA TYR A 328 -4.65 32.83 8.09
C TYR A 328 -4.59 33.98 7.09
N LEU A 329 -3.69 34.94 7.28
CA LEU A 329 -3.48 36.07 6.36
C LEU A 329 -3.00 35.59 4.99
N GLU A 330 -1.96 34.76 4.94
CA GLU A 330 -1.47 34.18 3.67
C GLU A 330 -2.53 33.30 3.02
N PHE A 331 -3.26 32.52 3.82
CA PHE A 331 -4.36 31.68 3.32
C PHE A 331 -5.45 32.53 2.64
N ILE A 332 -5.87 33.64 3.26
CA ILE A 332 -6.86 34.56 2.70
C ILE A 332 -6.31 35.27 1.45
N GLN A 333 -5.05 35.73 1.48
CA GLN A 333 -4.42 36.34 0.30
C GLN A 333 -4.33 35.36 -0.87
N ASN A 334 -3.97 34.11 -0.61
CA ASN A 334 -3.90 33.07 -1.62
C ASN A 334 -5.29 32.67 -2.14
N LEU A 335 -6.32 32.68 -1.28
CA LEU A 335 -7.71 32.51 -1.67
C LEU A 335 -8.17 33.67 -2.57
N TRP A 336 -7.85 34.91 -2.22
CA TRP A 336 -8.21 36.07 -3.02
C TRP A 336 -7.54 36.03 -4.40
N LYS A 337 -6.23 35.75 -4.46
CA LYS A 337 -5.50 35.54 -5.71
C LYS A 337 -6.10 34.40 -6.53
N PHE A 338 -6.55 33.33 -5.88
CA PHE A 338 -7.22 32.21 -6.54
C PHE A 338 -8.56 32.59 -7.17
N LEU A 339 -9.39 33.37 -6.48
CA LEU A 339 -10.68 33.82 -7.00
C LEU A 339 -10.51 34.83 -8.15
N THR A 340 -9.53 35.73 -8.03
CA THR A 340 -9.39 36.88 -8.96
C THR A 340 -8.47 36.61 -10.16
N SER A 341 -7.43 35.77 -10.05
CA SER A 341 -6.40 35.61 -11.09
C SER A 341 -6.49 34.29 -11.85
N GLN A 342 -6.80 34.36 -13.14
CA GLN A 342 -6.76 33.21 -14.05
C GLN A 342 -5.34 32.64 -14.20
N LYS A 343 -4.32 33.50 -14.29
CA LYS A 343 -2.91 33.07 -14.39
C LYS A 343 -2.48 32.26 -13.17
N TYR A 344 -2.91 32.67 -11.97
CA TYR A 344 -2.59 31.96 -10.74
C TYR A 344 -3.24 30.58 -10.67
N ARG A 345 -4.54 30.46 -11.04
CA ARG A 345 -5.25 29.17 -11.12
C ARG A 345 -4.61 28.20 -12.12
N LEU A 346 -4.25 28.71 -13.29
CA LEU A 346 -3.55 27.94 -14.31
C LEU A 346 -2.20 27.43 -13.80
N GLN A 347 -1.45 28.27 -13.10
CA GLN A 347 -0.15 27.88 -12.52
C GLN A 347 -0.30 26.77 -11.47
N ILE A 348 -1.31 26.86 -10.59
CA ILE A 348 -1.63 25.80 -9.62
C ILE A 348 -1.94 24.48 -10.33
N ALA A 349 -2.83 24.50 -11.33
CA ALA A 349 -3.20 23.30 -12.08
C ALA A 349 -1.99 22.67 -12.78
N LYS A 350 -1.14 23.47 -13.44
CA LYS A 350 0.08 22.99 -14.10
C LYS A 350 1.08 22.39 -13.12
N THR A 351 1.32 23.08 -12.01
CA THR A 351 2.28 22.63 -10.99
C THR A 351 1.81 21.31 -10.39
N TYR A 352 0.51 21.20 -10.12
CA TYR A 352 -0.12 19.96 -9.70
C TYR A 352 0.08 18.86 -10.75
N ILE A 353 -0.31 19.06 -12.01
CA ILE A 353 -0.19 18.04 -13.07
C ILE A 353 1.26 17.62 -13.29
N ALA A 354 2.20 18.57 -13.36
CA ALA A 354 3.64 18.30 -13.52
C ALA A 354 4.19 17.46 -12.37
N SER A 355 3.82 17.78 -11.11
CA SER A 355 4.21 16.98 -9.96
C SER A 355 3.66 15.54 -10.05
N ARG A 356 2.45 15.35 -10.59
CA ARG A 356 1.86 14.02 -10.77
C ARG A 356 2.53 13.24 -11.89
N ILE A 357 2.89 13.89 -13.01
CA ILE A 357 3.69 13.25 -14.08
C ILE A 357 5.02 12.77 -13.52
N LYS A 358 5.72 13.63 -12.77
CA LYS A 358 6.98 13.27 -12.10
C LYS A 358 6.81 12.11 -11.14
N TYR A 359 5.76 12.12 -10.30
CA TYR A 359 5.47 11.01 -9.39
C TYR A 359 5.27 9.67 -10.12
N TRP A 360 4.57 9.67 -11.26
CA TRP A 360 4.43 8.46 -12.09
C TRP A 360 5.76 8.04 -12.74
N GLN A 361 6.61 8.98 -13.12
CA GLN A 361 7.95 8.73 -13.66
C GLN A 361 8.89 8.13 -12.59
N ASP A 362 8.88 8.69 -11.38
CA ASP A 362 9.68 8.21 -10.24
C ASP A 362 9.30 6.77 -9.88
N ARG A 363 8.01 6.44 -9.96
CA ARG A 363 7.48 5.06 -9.79
C ARG A 363 7.66 4.17 -11.03
N LYS A 364 8.28 4.67 -12.11
CA LYS A 364 8.50 3.96 -13.38
C LYS A 364 7.22 3.53 -14.11
N HIS A 365 6.08 4.13 -13.77
CA HIS A 365 4.81 3.99 -14.50
C HIS A 365 4.85 4.71 -15.84
N LEU A 366 5.68 5.74 -15.96
CA LEU A 366 6.04 6.40 -17.22
C LEU A 366 7.54 6.21 -17.47
N ASN A 367 7.93 5.93 -18.72
CA ASN A 367 9.34 6.07 -19.10
C ASN A 367 9.67 7.57 -19.31
N VAL A 368 10.95 7.88 -19.51
CA VAL A 368 11.43 9.25 -19.68
C VAL A 368 10.74 9.94 -20.87
N GLU A 369 10.68 9.26 -22.01
CA GLU A 369 10.04 9.77 -23.25
C GLU A 369 8.54 10.07 -23.07
N GLU A 370 7.79 9.19 -22.40
CA GLU A 370 6.35 9.35 -22.14
C GLU A 370 6.09 10.49 -21.15
N ALA A 371 6.96 10.66 -20.15
CA ALA A 371 6.88 11.76 -19.20
C ALA A 371 7.18 13.10 -19.89
N GLU A 372 8.24 13.17 -20.69
CA GLU A 372 8.59 14.34 -21.50
C GLU A 372 7.48 14.70 -22.48
N LEU A 373 6.89 13.69 -23.14
CA LEU A 373 5.75 13.91 -24.04
C LEU A 373 4.59 14.55 -23.29
N LEU A 374 4.22 14.06 -22.10
CA LEU A 374 3.15 14.68 -21.31
C LEU A 374 3.53 16.10 -20.88
N GLN A 375 4.77 16.34 -20.43
CA GLN A 375 5.21 17.68 -20.06
C GLN A 375 5.17 18.67 -21.24
N GLN A 376 5.54 18.23 -22.44
CA GLN A 376 5.44 19.04 -23.66
C GLN A 376 3.98 19.37 -24.00
N HIS A 377 3.05 18.41 -23.86
CA HIS A 377 1.62 18.68 -24.08
C HIS A 377 1.06 19.66 -23.03
N LEU A 378 1.50 19.54 -21.77
CA LEU A 378 1.11 20.48 -20.71
C LEU A 378 1.57 21.92 -21.00
N LYS A 379 2.76 22.09 -21.60
CA LYS A 379 3.25 23.39 -22.06
C LYS A 379 2.44 23.91 -23.26
N LYS A 380 2.14 23.06 -24.24
CA LYS A 380 1.37 23.45 -25.44
C LYS A 380 -0.08 23.82 -25.13
N GLU A 381 -0.69 23.25 -24.10
CA GLU A 381 -2.05 23.59 -23.64
C GLU A 381 -2.09 24.88 -22.79
N GLU A 382 -1.08 25.75 -22.94
CA GLU A 382 -0.88 26.99 -22.18
C GLU A 382 -2.06 27.97 -22.19
N SER A 383 -2.89 27.93 -23.21
CA SER A 383 -4.07 28.78 -23.39
C SER A 383 -5.41 28.07 -23.14
N SER A 384 -5.41 26.79 -22.71
CA SER A 384 -6.65 26.02 -22.58
C SER A 384 -7.50 26.53 -21.40
N GLU A 385 -8.66 27.11 -21.72
CA GLU A 385 -9.68 27.52 -20.73
C GLU A 385 -10.04 26.36 -19.77
N TYR A 386 -10.02 25.12 -20.25
CA TYR A 386 -10.42 23.96 -19.47
C TYR A 386 -9.39 23.54 -18.40
N ILE A 387 -8.09 23.78 -18.59
CA ILE A 387 -7.09 23.52 -17.53
C ILE A 387 -7.31 24.53 -16.39
N ASN A 388 -7.64 25.77 -16.73
CA ASN A 388 -7.99 26.77 -15.73
C ASN A 388 -9.28 26.37 -14.98
N ASP A 389 -10.30 25.89 -15.67
CA ASP A 389 -11.56 25.45 -15.05
C ASP A 389 -11.34 24.21 -14.14
N PHE A 390 -10.45 23.29 -14.53
CA PHE A 390 -9.98 22.21 -13.66
C PHE A 390 -9.22 22.76 -12.42
N GLY A 391 -8.38 23.78 -12.61
CA GLY A 391 -7.71 24.49 -11.53
C GLY A 391 -8.69 25.09 -10.52
N VAL A 392 -9.83 25.62 -10.98
CA VAL A 392 -10.92 26.09 -10.12
C VAL A 392 -11.47 24.95 -9.25
N HIS A 393 -11.80 23.80 -9.86
CA HIS A 393 -12.30 22.64 -9.10
C HIS A 393 -11.28 22.09 -8.08
N LEU A 394 -9.98 22.09 -8.42
CA LEU A 394 -8.92 21.68 -7.51
C LEU A 394 -8.79 22.63 -6.32
N GLY A 395 -8.71 23.94 -6.55
CA GLY A 395 -8.53 24.90 -5.48
C GLY A 395 -9.78 25.08 -4.61
N LEU A 396 -10.98 25.10 -5.21
CA LEU A 396 -12.25 25.11 -4.46
C LEU A 396 -12.27 23.98 -3.44
N LYS A 397 -11.85 22.77 -3.81
CA LYS A 397 -11.82 21.62 -2.88
C LYS A 397 -10.91 21.85 -1.67
N LEU A 398 -9.77 22.54 -1.83
CA LEU A 398 -8.85 22.84 -0.73
C LEU A 398 -9.47 23.85 0.25
N PHE A 399 -10.06 24.91 -0.28
CA PHE A 399 -10.68 25.96 0.53
C PHE A 399 -11.96 25.48 1.20
N VAL A 400 -12.84 24.83 0.43
CA VAL A 400 -14.10 24.26 0.92
C VAL A 400 -13.85 23.24 2.01
N LYS A 401 -12.92 22.29 1.83
CA LYS A 401 -12.62 21.33 2.91
C LYS A 401 -12.08 21.99 4.17
N THR A 402 -11.24 23.01 4.03
CA THR A 402 -10.69 23.72 5.19
C THR A 402 -11.80 24.45 5.95
N LEU A 403 -12.73 25.09 5.23
CA LEU A 403 -13.90 25.76 5.82
C LEU A 403 -14.90 24.75 6.38
N GLU A 404 -15.28 23.71 5.62
CA GLU A 404 -16.21 22.66 6.04
C GLU A 404 -15.72 21.93 7.28
N TYR A 405 -14.45 21.51 7.34
CA TYR A 405 -13.90 20.82 8.52
C TYR A 405 -13.71 21.73 9.74
N LEU A 406 -13.88 23.05 9.61
CA LEU A 406 -13.82 23.99 10.72
C LEU A 406 -15.22 24.44 11.15
N LEU A 407 -15.99 25.01 10.22
CA LEU A 407 -17.32 25.57 10.47
C LEU A 407 -18.35 24.48 10.78
N VAL A 408 -18.39 23.39 10.02
CA VAL A 408 -19.47 22.40 10.14
C VAL A 408 -19.39 21.64 11.47
N PRO A 409 -18.21 21.20 11.95
CA PRO A 409 -18.08 20.67 13.30
C PRO A 409 -18.39 21.68 14.40
N LEU A 410 -17.99 22.96 14.23
CA LEU A 410 -18.30 24.00 15.20
C LEU A 410 -19.82 24.19 15.33
N LEU A 411 -20.52 24.32 14.20
CA LEU A 411 -21.97 24.46 14.15
C LEU A 411 -22.68 23.26 14.80
N TYR A 412 -22.18 22.04 14.58
CA TYR A 412 -22.70 20.83 15.22
C TYR A 412 -22.48 20.83 16.74
N VAL A 413 -21.27 21.16 17.20
CA VAL A 413 -20.94 21.22 18.63
C VAL A 413 -21.73 22.32 19.35
N THR A 414 -22.00 23.44 18.69
CA THR A 414 -22.85 24.52 19.23
C THR A 414 -24.35 24.19 19.18
N GLY A 415 -24.74 23.04 18.62
CA GLY A 415 -26.14 22.63 18.50
C GLY A 415 -26.96 23.39 17.46
N LEU A 416 -26.31 24.10 16.53
CA LEU A 416 -26.98 24.87 15.47
C LEU A 416 -27.40 23.99 14.29
N ILE A 417 -26.76 22.84 14.12
CA ILE A 417 -27.13 21.82 13.14
C ILE A 417 -27.21 20.45 13.81
N ASP A 418 -28.11 19.60 13.34
CA ASP A 418 -28.22 18.22 13.80
C ASP A 418 -27.20 17.29 13.09
N GLU A 419 -27.17 16.04 13.53
CA GLU A 419 -26.28 15.01 12.96
C GLU A 419 -26.57 14.74 11.48
N PHE A 420 -27.84 14.82 11.08
CA PHE A 420 -28.26 14.57 9.71
C PHE A 420 -27.74 15.64 8.75
N ILE A 421 -27.89 16.93 9.10
CA ILE A 421 -27.38 18.07 8.34
C ILE A 421 -25.85 18.03 8.32
N PHE A 422 -25.20 17.72 9.45
CA PHE A 422 -23.75 17.58 9.54
C PHE A 422 -23.21 16.55 8.54
N ILE A 423 -23.76 15.33 8.52
CA ILE A 423 -23.35 14.25 7.62
C ILE A 423 -23.68 14.60 6.16
N THR A 424 -24.89 15.12 5.91
CA THR A 424 -25.36 15.45 4.56
C THR A 424 -24.51 16.56 3.92
N TRP A 425 -24.16 17.60 4.68
CA TRP A 425 -23.34 18.70 4.20
C TRP A 425 -21.92 18.25 3.83
N LEU A 426 -21.31 17.37 4.65
CA LEU A 426 -20.00 16.78 4.35
C LEU A 426 -19.96 15.97 3.04
N ILE A 427 -21.11 15.47 2.58
CA ILE A 427 -21.25 14.73 1.32
C ILE A 427 -21.57 15.66 0.14
N ILE A 428 -22.50 16.60 0.33
CA ILE A 428 -23.13 17.38 -0.75
C ILE A 428 -22.50 18.76 -0.96
N GLY A 429 -21.80 19.33 0.03
CA GLY A 429 -21.18 20.66 -0.06
C GLY A 429 -20.25 20.77 -1.26
N GLY A 430 -19.33 19.82 -1.43
CA GLY A 430 -18.43 19.75 -2.58
C GLY A 430 -19.13 19.83 -3.96
N PRO A 431 -20.12 18.97 -4.26
CA PRO A 431 -20.98 19.10 -5.44
C PRO A 431 -21.61 20.48 -5.63
N ILE A 432 -22.21 21.08 -4.60
CA ILE A 432 -22.89 22.39 -4.70
C ILE A 432 -21.93 23.46 -5.24
N TYR A 433 -20.75 23.60 -4.66
CA TYR A 433 -19.79 24.64 -5.08
C TYR A 433 -19.34 24.48 -6.54
N ARG A 434 -19.16 23.23 -7.00
CA ARG A 434 -18.81 22.96 -8.40
C ARG A 434 -19.94 23.29 -9.36
N GLN A 435 -21.19 23.03 -8.96
CA GLN A 435 -22.34 23.36 -9.79
C GLN A 435 -22.57 24.85 -9.91
N ILE A 436 -22.40 25.61 -8.83
CA ILE A 436 -22.46 27.09 -8.89
C ILE A 436 -21.46 27.61 -9.94
N TYR A 437 -20.22 27.11 -9.88
CA TYR A 437 -19.20 27.49 -10.86
C TYR A 437 -19.51 27.03 -12.28
N THR A 438 -19.98 25.79 -12.45
CA THR A 438 -20.29 25.24 -13.78
C THR A 438 -21.51 25.93 -14.40
N CYS A 439 -22.54 26.28 -13.62
CA CYS A 439 -23.67 27.11 -14.05
C CYS A 439 -23.21 28.48 -14.55
N TRP A 440 -22.32 29.14 -13.81
CA TRP A 440 -21.72 30.40 -14.27
C TRP A 440 -21.00 30.23 -15.62
N ARG A 441 -20.27 29.13 -15.81
CA ARG A 441 -19.61 28.82 -17.09
C ARG A 441 -20.59 28.49 -18.21
N ILE A 442 -21.73 27.85 -17.92
CA ILE A 442 -22.82 27.65 -18.89
C ILE A 442 -23.36 29.00 -19.37
N ILE A 443 -23.65 29.93 -18.44
CA ILE A 443 -24.13 31.28 -18.76
C ILE A 443 -23.09 32.01 -19.62
N GLN A 444 -21.81 31.96 -19.22
CA GLN A 444 -20.74 32.57 -19.99
C GLN A 444 -20.58 31.95 -21.40
N ALA A 445 -20.70 30.63 -21.52
CA ALA A 445 -20.62 29.94 -22.82
C ALA A 445 -21.79 30.34 -23.73
N PHE A 446 -23.00 30.41 -23.17
CA PHE A 446 -24.21 30.84 -23.88
C PHE A 446 -24.06 32.26 -24.44
N PHE A 447 -23.63 33.23 -23.63
CA PHE A 447 -23.44 34.61 -24.10
C PHE A 447 -22.31 34.77 -25.13
N ASN A 448 -21.31 33.89 -25.11
CA ASN A 448 -20.16 33.96 -26.03
C ASN A 448 -20.31 33.03 -27.25
N GLY A 449 -21.45 32.37 -27.44
CA GLY A 449 -21.68 31.42 -28.54
C GLY A 449 -20.74 30.21 -28.53
N LYS A 450 -20.19 29.83 -27.37
CA LYS A 450 -19.29 28.68 -27.20
C LYS A 450 -20.08 27.41 -26.84
N GLU A 451 -19.45 26.25 -27.00
CA GLU A 451 -20.05 24.97 -26.61
C GLU A 451 -20.36 24.95 -25.10
N ILE A 452 -21.61 24.60 -24.77
CA ILE A 452 -22.08 24.52 -23.39
C ILE A 452 -21.49 23.27 -22.71
N PRO A 453 -20.86 23.38 -21.53
CA PRO A 453 -20.18 22.26 -20.87
C PRO A 453 -21.14 21.32 -20.13
N TRP A 454 -22.08 20.69 -20.86
CA TRP A 454 -23.10 19.80 -20.31
C TRP A 454 -22.52 18.56 -19.60
N VAL A 455 -21.43 18.00 -20.12
CA VAL A 455 -20.78 16.84 -19.50
C VAL A 455 -20.15 17.25 -18.17
N ALA A 456 -19.49 18.42 -18.12
CA ALA A 456 -18.95 18.94 -16.88
C ALA A 456 -20.05 19.16 -15.83
N PHE A 457 -21.20 19.68 -16.24
CA PHE A 457 -22.35 19.90 -15.35
C PHE A 457 -22.88 18.60 -14.74
N LEU A 458 -23.09 17.56 -15.55
CA LEU A 458 -23.58 16.27 -15.05
C LEU A 458 -22.55 15.56 -14.16
N VAL A 459 -21.28 15.56 -14.56
CA VAL A 459 -20.20 14.94 -13.77
C VAL A 459 -19.97 15.70 -12.46
N GLY A 460 -20.14 17.03 -12.46
CA GLY A 460 -19.96 17.91 -11.30
C GLY A 460 -20.81 17.52 -10.09
N LEU A 461 -22.01 16.99 -10.34
CA LEU A 461 -22.97 16.49 -9.34
C LEU A 461 -22.44 15.31 -8.54
N ILE A 462 -21.55 14.50 -9.11
CA ILE A 462 -21.10 13.27 -8.47
C ILE A 462 -20.12 13.62 -7.34
N PRO A 463 -20.40 13.23 -6.08
CA PRO A 463 -19.47 13.45 -4.97
C PRO A 463 -18.10 12.83 -5.26
N THR A 464 -17.04 13.55 -4.86
CA THR A 464 -15.63 13.18 -5.11
C THR A 464 -15.21 13.20 -6.59
N ILE A 465 -15.90 12.49 -7.48
CA ILE A 465 -15.57 12.37 -8.92
C ILE A 465 -15.77 13.68 -9.67
N GLY A 466 -16.71 14.54 -9.24
CA GLY A 466 -17.00 15.82 -9.91
C GLY A 466 -15.82 16.79 -10.04
N THR A 467 -14.71 16.55 -9.33
CA THR A 467 -13.45 17.28 -9.59
C THR A 467 -12.93 17.07 -11.03
N LEU A 468 -13.27 15.93 -11.66
CA LEU A 468 -12.91 15.56 -13.02
C LEU A 468 -13.88 16.08 -14.10
N ALA A 469 -14.88 16.88 -13.74
CA ALA A 469 -15.89 17.40 -14.66
C ALA A 469 -15.30 17.97 -15.96
N TYR A 470 -14.35 18.91 -15.85
CA TYR A 470 -13.71 19.53 -17.01
C TYR A 470 -12.74 18.61 -17.76
N PRO A 471 -11.86 17.82 -17.11
CA PRO A 471 -11.09 16.78 -17.80
C PRO A 471 -11.96 15.80 -18.62
N ILE A 472 -13.12 15.39 -18.10
CA ILE A 472 -14.05 14.50 -18.80
C ILE A 472 -14.76 15.24 -19.95
N GLN A 473 -15.17 16.49 -19.75
CA GLN A 473 -15.69 17.34 -20.82
C GLN A 473 -14.71 17.42 -22.00
N ILE A 474 -13.42 17.70 -21.77
CA ILE A 474 -12.40 17.76 -22.83
C ILE A 474 -12.31 16.45 -23.61
N ILE A 475 -12.35 15.32 -22.90
CA ILE A 475 -12.26 13.99 -23.51
C ILE A 475 -13.46 13.75 -24.43
N TYR A 476 -14.64 14.27 -24.09
CA TYR A 476 -15.86 14.09 -24.86
C TYR A 476 -16.00 15.11 -26.00
N SER A 477 -15.67 16.38 -25.77
CA SER A 477 -15.90 17.47 -26.74
C SER A 477 -14.82 17.60 -27.82
N SER A 478 -13.56 17.25 -27.53
CA SER A 478 -12.48 17.47 -28.52
C SER A 478 -12.44 16.38 -29.60
N GLN A 479 -12.62 16.72 -30.87
CA GLN A 479 -12.26 15.81 -31.96
C GLN A 479 -10.74 15.86 -32.21
N GLY A 480 -10.01 14.85 -31.72
CA GLY A 480 -8.89 14.30 -32.48
C GLY A 480 -7.44 14.60 -32.10
N LYS A 481 -7.03 15.68 -31.39
CA LYS A 481 -5.57 15.94 -31.25
C LYS A 481 -4.98 16.23 -29.85
N ASN A 482 -5.72 16.79 -28.88
CA ASN A 482 -5.15 17.17 -27.56
C ASN A 482 -5.92 16.60 -26.36
N LYS A 483 -5.93 15.26 -26.21
CA LYS A 483 -6.58 14.58 -25.07
C LYS A 483 -5.61 14.00 -24.04
N LYS A 484 -4.30 14.01 -24.28
CA LYS A 484 -3.35 13.21 -23.48
C LYS A 484 -3.29 13.69 -22.02
N ILE A 485 -3.26 15.00 -21.79
CA ILE A 485 -3.29 15.58 -20.43
C ILE A 485 -4.60 15.28 -19.73
N ALA A 486 -5.74 15.55 -20.39
CA ALA A 486 -7.06 15.26 -19.82
C ALA A 486 -7.20 13.77 -19.44
N LYS A 487 -6.77 12.85 -20.32
CA LYS A 487 -6.76 11.41 -20.04
C LYS A 487 -5.83 11.06 -18.87
N PHE A 488 -4.63 11.66 -18.83
CA PHE A 488 -3.69 11.46 -17.72
C PHE A 488 -4.31 11.88 -16.38
N ILE A 489 -4.97 13.04 -16.31
CA ILE A 489 -5.64 13.52 -15.10
C ILE A 489 -6.71 12.53 -14.62
N VAL A 490 -7.51 11.98 -15.53
CA VAL A 490 -8.52 10.97 -15.17
C VAL A 490 -7.86 9.68 -14.69
N TYR A 491 -6.81 9.19 -15.35
CA TYR A 491 -6.06 8.01 -14.87
C TYR A 491 -5.46 8.25 -13.47
N ASP A 492 -4.80 9.39 -13.23
CA ASP A 492 -4.19 9.76 -11.94
C ASP A 492 -5.23 9.91 -10.83
N PHE A 493 -6.40 10.45 -11.13
CA PHE A 493 -7.44 10.58 -10.13
C PHE A 493 -7.96 9.23 -9.66
N PHE A 494 -8.19 8.30 -10.59
CA PHE A 494 -8.67 6.97 -10.25
C PHE A 494 -7.60 6.13 -9.54
N THR A 495 -6.32 6.23 -9.90
CA THR A 495 -5.24 5.55 -9.15
C THR A 495 -5.22 5.98 -7.70
N ARG A 496 -5.36 7.29 -7.43
CA ARG A 496 -5.41 7.84 -6.07
C ARG A 496 -6.62 7.38 -5.26
N ILE A 497 -7.75 7.06 -5.91
CA ILE A 497 -8.88 6.42 -5.22
C ILE A 497 -8.44 5.05 -4.73
N GLY A 498 -7.88 4.22 -5.62
CA GLY A 498 -7.44 2.88 -5.28
C GLY A 498 -6.30 2.85 -4.24
N GLU A 499 -5.36 3.80 -4.32
CA GLU A 499 -4.26 3.97 -3.37
C GLU A 499 -4.77 4.22 -1.94
N LYS A 500 -5.86 4.98 -1.79
CA LYS A 500 -6.37 5.44 -0.50
C LYS A 500 -7.41 4.54 0.15
N ILE A 501 -7.77 3.42 -0.47
CA ILE A 501 -8.73 2.48 0.11
C ILE A 501 -8.13 1.91 1.41
N PRO A 502 -8.79 2.06 2.57
CA PRO A 502 -8.30 1.50 3.81
C PRO A 502 -8.12 -0.01 3.72
N ALA A 503 -7.10 -0.53 4.39
CA ALA A 503 -6.71 -1.95 4.42
C ALA A 503 -6.24 -2.57 3.09
N TRP A 504 -6.89 -2.26 1.96
CA TRP A 504 -6.72 -2.93 0.66
C TRP A 504 -6.10 -2.08 -0.44
N GLY A 505 -5.97 -0.77 -0.23
CA GLY A 505 -5.27 0.14 -1.12
C GLY A 505 -3.76 0.16 -0.88
N GLY A 506 -3.11 1.06 -1.61
CA GLY A 506 -1.67 1.33 -1.57
C GLY A 506 -1.08 1.45 -2.97
N GLU A 507 0.16 1.94 -3.03
CA GLU A 507 0.95 1.98 -4.26
C GLU A 507 1.21 0.56 -4.79
N ASP A 508 1.06 0.39 -6.10
CA ASP A 508 1.35 -0.81 -6.88
C ASP A 508 0.49 -2.02 -6.49
N THR A 509 -0.71 -1.76 -5.94
CA THR A 509 -1.67 -2.78 -5.52
C THR A 509 -2.69 -3.10 -6.62
N GLN A 510 -3.32 -4.28 -6.58
CA GLN A 510 -4.40 -4.60 -7.53
C GLN A 510 -5.57 -3.63 -7.44
N THR A 511 -5.81 -3.05 -6.26
CA THR A 511 -6.84 -2.01 -6.05
C THR A 511 -6.51 -0.76 -6.85
N GLU A 512 -5.28 -0.25 -6.79
CA GLU A 512 -4.83 0.88 -7.62
C GLU A 512 -5.04 0.59 -9.12
N HIS A 513 -4.59 -0.59 -9.58
CA HIS A 513 -4.76 -1.03 -10.97
C HIS A 513 -6.24 -1.18 -11.38
N PHE A 514 -7.10 -1.65 -10.48
CA PHE A 514 -8.53 -1.81 -10.76
C PHE A 514 -9.18 -0.46 -11.07
N PHE A 515 -8.98 0.54 -10.21
CA PHE A 515 -9.52 1.88 -10.45
C PHE A 515 -8.87 2.54 -11.69
N ASN A 516 -7.57 2.38 -11.87
CA ASN A 516 -6.88 2.88 -13.06
C ASN A 516 -7.45 2.29 -14.38
N ARG A 517 -7.76 0.99 -14.42
CA ARG A 517 -8.42 0.37 -15.58
C ARG A 517 -9.87 0.80 -15.74
N LEU A 518 -10.57 1.10 -14.63
CA LEU A 518 -11.92 1.67 -14.67
C LEU A 518 -11.92 3.02 -15.39
N ALA A 519 -10.94 3.90 -15.11
CA ALA A 519 -10.73 5.12 -15.88
C ALA A 519 -10.54 4.82 -17.37
N GLY A 520 -9.72 3.82 -17.72
CA GLY A 520 -9.51 3.41 -19.10
C GLY A 520 -10.79 2.99 -19.83
N LYS A 521 -11.75 2.35 -19.13
CA LYS A 521 -13.06 1.98 -19.68
C LYS A 521 -13.97 3.20 -19.89
N LEU A 522 -13.91 4.18 -18.99
CA LEU A 522 -14.69 5.42 -19.07
C LEU A 522 -14.23 6.33 -20.22
N ILE A 523 -12.94 6.29 -20.57
CA ILE A 523 -12.32 7.16 -21.57
C ILE A 523 -12.31 6.57 -23.00
N ARG A 524 -12.50 5.24 -23.13
CA ARG A 524 -12.47 4.52 -24.42
C ARG A 524 -13.82 4.45 -25.13
N LYS A 525 -14.92 4.73 -24.42
CA LYS A 525 -16.21 5.05 -25.01
C LYS A 525 -16.25 6.54 -25.30
#